data_AF-A0AAJ1VL86-F1
#
_entry.id   AF-A0AAJ1VL86-F1
#
_cell.length_a   1.000
_cell.length_b   1.000
_cell.length_c   1.000
_cell.angle_alpha   90.00
_cell.angle_beta   90.00
_cell.angle_gamma   90.00
#
_symmetry.space_group_name_H-M   'P 1'
#
loop_
_entity.id
_entity.type
_entity.pdbx_description
1 polymer ?
#
loop_
_entity_poly.entity_id
_entity_poly.type
_entity_poly.pdbx_seq_one_letter_code
_entity_poly.pdbx_strand_id
1 'polypeptide(L)'
;KTTGWIHREHLKHQGVKMLAAVNYTKIDQQGLHISVRKRERILAVDHVVICSGQEPVLPCNHQQLDELSIPVSYIGGALKAEKLDLQRAIGE
;
A
#
# COMPACT_ATOMS: atom_id res chain seq x y z
N LYS A 1 17.88 8.99 -9.73
CA LYS A 1 17.04 10.18 -9.42
C LYS A 1 15.60 9.83 -9.78
N THR A 2 14.68 9.81 -8.82
CA THR A 2 13.30 9.33 -9.06
C THR A 2 12.42 10.42 -9.69
N THR A 3 11.55 10.02 -10.61
CA THR A 3 10.57 10.88 -11.33
C THR A 3 9.33 11.20 -10.48
N GLY A 4 9.39 10.97 -9.17
CA GLY A 4 8.23 11.15 -8.28
C GLY A 4 7.69 12.58 -8.27
N TRP A 5 8.56 13.57 -8.45
CA TRP A 5 8.14 14.97 -8.58
C TRP A 5 7.33 15.23 -9.86
N ILE A 6 7.65 14.56 -10.97
CA ILE A 6 6.93 14.70 -12.25
C ILE A 6 5.49 14.19 -12.12
N HIS A 7 5.32 12.99 -11.53
CA HIS A 7 4.00 12.42 -11.28
C HIS A 7 3.18 13.31 -10.34
N ARG A 8 3.83 13.88 -9.31
CA ARG A 8 3.16 14.77 -8.37
C ARG A 8 2.67 16.05 -9.05
N GLU A 9 3.48 16.66 -9.90
CA GLU A 9 3.07 17.85 -10.66
C GLU A 9 1.95 17.53 -11.65
N HIS A 10 2.03 16.42 -12.37
CA HIS A 10 0.96 15.98 -13.27
C HIS A 10 -0.40 15.85 -12.54
N LEU A 11 -0.43 15.20 -11.38
CA LEU A 11 -1.64 15.04 -10.58
C LEU A 11 -2.19 16.39 -10.07
N LYS A 12 -1.32 17.33 -9.69
CA LYS A 12 -1.75 18.69 -9.34
C LYS A 12 -2.39 19.41 -10.51
N HIS A 13 -1.83 19.28 -11.72
CA HIS A 13 -2.42 19.86 -12.94
C HIS A 13 -3.81 19.28 -13.24
N GLN A 14 -4.06 18.02 -12.87
CA GLN A 14 -5.38 17.39 -12.94
C GLN A 14 -6.30 17.76 -11.75
N GLY A 15 -5.90 18.69 -10.88
CA GLY A 15 -6.71 19.16 -9.75
C GLY A 15 -6.76 18.19 -8.56
N VAL A 16 -5.91 17.17 -8.53
CA VAL A 16 -5.89 16.19 -7.43
C VAL A 16 -5.41 16.86 -6.14
N LYS A 17 -6.23 16.79 -5.09
CA LYS A 17 -5.91 17.31 -3.77
C LYS A 17 -5.09 16.30 -2.98
N MET A 18 -3.84 16.64 -2.67
CA MET A 18 -2.96 15.83 -1.82
C MET A 18 -2.95 16.37 -0.40
N LEU A 19 -3.20 15.50 0.57
CA LEU A 19 -3.20 15.84 1.99
C LEU A 19 -2.07 15.07 2.69
N ALA A 20 -1.26 15.79 3.45
CA ALA A 20 -0.21 15.19 4.27
C ALA A 20 -0.58 15.27 5.75
N ALA A 21 0.05 14.42 6.58
CA ALA A 21 -0.22 14.33 8.02
C ALA A 21 -1.70 14.12 8.35
N VAL A 22 -2.31 13.17 7.64
CA VAL A 22 -3.71 12.76 7.79
C VAL A 22 -3.78 11.57 8.74
N ASN A 23 -4.66 11.66 9.74
CA ASN A 23 -5.12 10.52 10.51
C ASN A 23 -6.52 10.13 10.02
N TYR A 24 -6.74 8.85 9.72
CA TYR A 24 -8.03 8.32 9.30
C TYR A 24 -8.75 7.76 10.53
N THR A 25 -9.99 8.16 10.77
CA THR A 25 -10.73 7.78 11.99
C THR A 25 -11.87 6.82 11.72
N LYS A 26 -12.72 7.09 10.73
CA LYS A 26 -13.78 6.16 10.31
C LYS A 26 -14.25 6.40 8.86
N ILE A 27 -14.99 5.43 8.34
CA ILE A 27 -15.75 5.54 7.09
C ILE A 27 -17.22 5.25 7.43
N ASP A 28 -18.13 6.12 7.03
CA ASP A 28 -19.58 5.91 7.19
C ASP A 28 -20.37 6.53 6.02
N GLN A 29 -21.69 6.63 6.17
CA GLN A 29 -22.58 7.19 5.15
C GLN A 29 -22.30 8.67 4.81
N GLN A 30 -21.60 9.41 5.67
CA GLN A 30 -21.20 10.80 5.42
C GLN A 30 -19.88 10.90 4.65
N GLY A 31 -19.15 9.78 4.52
CA GLY A 31 -17.89 9.67 3.79
C GLY A 31 -16.71 9.29 4.68
N LEU A 32 -15.52 9.80 4.33
CA LEU A 32 -14.26 9.51 5.02
C LEU A 32 -13.96 10.56 6.09
N HIS A 33 -13.92 10.14 7.34
CA HIS A 33 -13.60 10.99 8.49
C HIS A 33 -12.09 11.02 8.69
N ILE A 34 -11.52 12.23 8.69
CA ILE A 34 -10.09 12.44 8.85
C ILE A 34 -9.77 13.55 9.84
N SER A 35 -8.56 13.53 10.37
CA SER A 35 -7.96 14.65 11.08
C SER A 35 -6.67 15.06 10.36
N VAL A 36 -6.57 16.34 10.00
CA VAL A 36 -5.36 16.91 9.40
C VAL A 36 -4.74 17.86 10.41
N ARG A 37 -3.54 17.53 10.91
CA ARG A 37 -2.88 18.31 11.98
C ARG A 37 -3.81 18.59 13.18
N LYS A 38 -4.50 17.55 13.66
CA LYS A 38 -5.47 17.59 14.78
C LYS A 38 -6.77 18.35 14.51
N ARG A 39 -7.03 18.80 13.28
CA ARG A 39 -8.33 19.38 12.90
C ARG A 39 -9.18 18.35 12.17
N GLU A 40 -10.29 18.00 12.77
CA GLU A 40 -11.25 17.04 12.23
C GLU A 40 -12.03 17.63 11.06
N ARG A 41 -12.29 16.78 10.05
CA ARG A 41 -13.20 17.08 8.95
C ARG A 41 -13.67 15.80 8.26
N ILE A 42 -14.80 15.90 7.58
CA ILE A 42 -15.37 14.81 6.79
C ILE A 42 -15.13 15.11 5.31
N LEU A 43 -14.61 14.13 4.58
CA LEU A 43 -14.57 14.13 3.13
C LEU A 43 -15.80 13.39 2.62
N ALA A 44 -16.81 14.12 2.15
CA ALA A 44 -17.96 13.56 1.46
C ALA A 44 -17.51 13.04 0.08
N VAL A 45 -17.29 11.72 -0.01
CA VAL A 45 -16.82 11.04 -1.21
C VAL A 45 -17.66 9.79 -1.44
N ASP A 46 -17.89 9.45 -2.71
CA ASP A 46 -18.67 8.27 -3.08
C ASP A 46 -17.86 6.97 -2.93
N HIS A 47 -16.54 7.06 -3.10
CA HIS A 47 -15.64 5.93 -3.09
C HIS A 47 -14.38 6.20 -2.26
N VAL A 48 -13.96 5.17 -1.52
CA VAL A 48 -12.69 5.14 -0.81
C VAL A 48 -11.86 3.99 -1.36
N VAL A 49 -10.74 4.31 -2.00
CA VAL A 49 -9.79 3.31 -2.53
C VAL A 49 -8.64 3.16 -1.53
N ILE A 50 -8.41 1.94 -1.05
CA ILE A 50 -7.39 1.65 -0.05
C ILE A 50 -6.09 1.25 -0.77
N CYS A 51 -5.09 2.13 -0.68
CA CYS A 51 -3.74 1.90 -1.22
C CYS A 51 -2.71 1.90 -0.08
N SER A 52 -2.92 1.09 0.97
CA SER A 52 -2.13 1.11 2.21
C SER A 52 -0.87 0.23 2.21
N GLY A 53 -0.55 -0.41 1.08
CA GLY A 53 0.59 -1.32 0.96
C GLY A 53 0.14 -2.71 0.54
N GLN A 54 1.01 -3.70 0.78
CA GLN A 54 0.81 -5.10 0.43
C GLN A 54 1.32 -5.97 1.58
N GLU A 55 0.75 -7.17 1.75
CA GLU A 55 1.23 -8.20 2.68
C GLU A 55 1.71 -9.42 1.88
N PRO A 56 2.73 -10.16 2.37
CA PRO A 56 3.17 -11.37 1.70
C PRO A 56 2.04 -12.40 1.65
N VAL A 57 1.87 -13.03 0.49
CA VAL A 57 0.91 -14.11 0.30
C VAL A 57 1.68 -15.39 0.00
N LEU A 58 1.58 -16.35 0.91
CA LEU A 58 2.14 -17.70 0.75
C LEU A 58 1.07 -18.65 0.20
N PRO A 59 1.47 -19.72 -0.51
CA PRO A 59 0.52 -20.75 -0.94
C PRO A 59 -0.14 -21.44 0.25
N CYS A 60 -1.35 -21.97 0.04
CA CYS A 60 -2.15 -22.56 1.12
C CYS A 60 -1.49 -23.76 1.82
N ASN A 61 -0.58 -24.44 1.12
CA ASN A 61 0.18 -25.59 1.62
C ASN A 61 1.58 -25.23 2.14
N HIS A 62 1.93 -23.95 2.33
CA HIS A 62 3.28 -23.55 2.77
C HIS A 62 3.72 -24.25 4.06
N GLN A 63 2.81 -24.45 5.03
CA GLN A 63 3.11 -25.18 6.27
C GLN A 63 3.55 -26.63 5.99
N GLN A 64 2.89 -27.30 5.05
CA GLN A 64 3.26 -28.67 4.66
C GLN A 64 4.60 -28.71 3.94
N LEU A 65 4.93 -27.65 3.19
CA LEU A 65 6.22 -27.52 2.50
C LEU A 65 7.36 -27.27 3.50
N ASP A 66 7.12 -26.44 4.52
CA ASP A 66 8.08 -26.13 5.58
C ASP A 66 8.39 -27.33 6.48
N GLU A 67 7.46 -28.29 6.58
CA GLU A 67 7.63 -29.56 7.31
C GLU A 67 8.44 -30.61 6.54
N LEU A 68 8.64 -30.43 5.23
CA LEU A 68 9.46 -31.36 4.47
C LEU A 68 10.93 -31.24 4.88
N SER A 69 11.65 -32.34 4.95
CA SER A 69 13.10 -32.34 5.17
C SER A 69 13.91 -31.90 3.94
N ILE A 70 13.32 -31.07 3.07
CA ILE A 70 13.97 -30.47 1.91
C ILE A 70 14.01 -28.94 2.05
N PRO A 71 15.05 -28.26 1.54
CA PRO A 71 15.11 -26.81 1.58
C PRO A 71 14.01 -26.18 0.73
N VAL A 72 13.21 -25.30 1.35
CA VAL A 72 12.20 -24.46 0.68
C VAL A 72 12.65 -23.01 0.75
N SER A 73 12.43 -22.24 -0.32
CA SER A 73 12.73 -20.81 -0.37
C SER A 73 11.57 -20.07 -1.04
N TYR A 74 11.17 -18.96 -0.43
CA TYR A 74 10.20 -18.04 -0.99
C TYR A 74 10.94 -16.87 -1.61
N ILE A 75 10.45 -16.35 -2.75
CA ILE A 75 11.10 -15.25 -3.49
C ILE A 75 10.09 -14.15 -3.80
N GLY A 76 10.58 -12.92 -4.04
CA GLY A 76 9.75 -11.79 -4.45
C GLY A 76 8.69 -11.41 -3.41
N GLY A 77 7.46 -11.11 -3.86
CA GLY A 77 6.38 -10.64 -2.97
C GLY A 77 5.94 -11.65 -1.91
N ALA A 78 6.14 -12.95 -2.16
CA ALA A 78 5.87 -14.01 -1.19
C ALA A 78 6.91 -14.01 -0.05
N LEU A 79 8.17 -13.65 -0.33
CA LEU A 79 9.20 -13.46 0.69
C LEU A 79 9.00 -12.13 1.43
N LYS A 80 8.75 -11.06 0.68
CA LYS A 80 8.58 -9.72 1.23
C LYS A 80 7.72 -8.84 0.33
N ALA A 81 6.52 -8.50 0.80
CA ALA A 81 5.64 -7.56 0.13
C ALA A 81 6.00 -6.12 0.48
N GLU A 82 7.03 -5.61 -0.18
CA GLU A 82 7.35 -4.18 -0.19
C GLU A 82 7.10 -3.59 -1.57
N LYS A 83 7.21 -2.27 -1.68
CA LYS A 83 6.81 -1.47 -2.84
C LYS A 83 7.72 -1.76 -4.05
N LEU A 84 7.49 -2.89 -4.72
CA LEU A 84 8.05 -3.35 -5.99
C LEU A 84 9.59 -3.36 -6.05
N ASP A 85 10.20 -4.54 -6.07
CA ASP A 85 11.53 -4.65 -6.69
C ASP A 85 11.75 -5.99 -7.41
N LEU A 86 11.41 -6.00 -8.70
CA LEU A 86 11.71 -7.11 -9.61
C LEU A 86 13.23 -7.33 -9.72
N GLN A 87 14.06 -6.30 -9.46
CA GLN A 87 15.51 -6.44 -9.43
C GLN A 87 16.02 -7.15 -8.18
N ARG A 88 15.34 -6.97 -7.03
CA ARG A 88 15.67 -7.70 -5.80
C ARG A 88 15.36 -9.19 -5.93
N ALA A 89 14.20 -9.52 -6.49
CA ALA A 89 13.77 -10.90 -6.67
C ALA A 89 14.70 -11.74 -7.57
N ILE A 90 15.57 -11.11 -8.38
CA ILE A 90 16.55 -11.78 -9.25
C ILE A 90 17.89 -12.02 -8.52
N GLY A 91 18.19 -11.26 -7.47
CA GLY A 91 19.43 -11.37 -6.69
C GLY A 91 19.32 -12.22 -5.41
N GLU A 92 18.09 -12.58 -5.02
CA GLU A 92 17.77 -13.55 -3.97
C GLU A 92 17.76 -14.98 -4.54
#